data_AF-A0A1E4S2V2-F1
#
_entry.id   AF-A0A1E4S2V2-F1
#
_cell.length_a   1.000
_cell.length_b   1.000
_cell.length_c   1.000
_cell.angle_alpha   90.00
_cell.angle_beta   90.00
_cell.angle_gamma   90.00
#
_symmetry.space_group_name_H-M   'P 1'
#
loop_
_entity.id
_entity.type
_entity.pdbx_description
1 polymer ?
#
loop_
_entity_poly.entity_id
_entity_poly.type
_entity_poly.pdbx_seq_one_letter_code
_entity_poly.pdbx_strand_id
1 'polypeptide(L)'
;MLAEIYDIVDKADALVTKGQYKDASALYLKAAESFKEHIGQTENREVKEALGLLAEQCARRSRELQSMENVPLSRPTPSASASTSTSTSTSVREREREPKDSIVGSLATARGMMSIQLGKEDEMDPVSRFQIQVMSLLKPPMVALDDAKPLDVKHTGKTIEELELENATLKQLLSVSSENLQLYESFHKRVRINLKSYLSQLKRDLHEQEQEKAIREMG
;
A
#
# COMPACT_ATOMS: atom_id res chain seq x y z
N MET A 1 -29.28 9.09 -16.36
CA MET A 1 -29.00 7.95 -15.46
C MET A 1 -27.50 7.71 -15.25
N LEU A 2 -26.72 7.14 -16.18
CA LEU A 2 -25.25 6.98 -15.95
C LEU A 2 -24.49 8.28 -15.68
N ALA A 3 -24.86 9.37 -16.36
CA ALA A 3 -24.30 10.70 -16.14
C ALA A 3 -24.47 11.20 -14.69
N GLU A 4 -25.61 10.89 -14.06
CA GLU A 4 -25.90 11.30 -12.68
C GLU A 4 -25.00 10.54 -11.68
N ILE A 5 -24.58 9.32 -12.00
CA ILE A 5 -23.65 8.56 -11.16
C ILE A 5 -22.27 9.21 -11.22
N TYR A 6 -21.82 9.64 -12.40
CA TYR A 6 -20.56 10.38 -12.54
C TYR A 6 -20.60 11.73 -11.81
N ASP A 7 -21.73 12.45 -11.85
CA ASP A 7 -21.89 13.68 -11.06
C ASP A 7 -21.77 13.43 -9.54
N ILE A 8 -22.20 12.26 -9.06
CA ILE A 8 -22.02 11.88 -7.63
C ILE A 8 -20.54 11.63 -7.33
N VAL A 9 -19.82 10.96 -8.23
CA VAL A 9 -18.37 10.72 -8.08
C VAL A 9 -17.59 12.04 -8.08
N ASP A 10 -17.87 12.93 -9.01
CA ASP A 10 -17.21 14.25 -9.09
C ASP A 10 -17.47 15.08 -7.82
N LYS A 11 -18.69 15.02 -7.28
CA LYS A 11 -19.01 15.65 -5.99
C LYS A 11 -18.24 15.01 -4.83
N ALA A 12 -18.10 13.68 -4.84
CA ALA A 12 -17.32 12.97 -3.83
C ALA A 12 -15.84 13.41 -3.88
N ASP A 13 -15.26 13.51 -5.07
CA ASP A 13 -13.88 13.99 -5.27
C ASP A 13 -13.70 15.42 -4.77
N ALA A 14 -14.65 16.30 -5.07
CA ALA A 14 -14.64 17.66 -4.54
C ALA A 14 -14.65 17.70 -3.00
N LEU A 15 -15.35 16.77 -2.33
CA LEU A 15 -15.34 16.67 -0.86
C LEU A 15 -14.03 16.10 -0.31
N VAL A 16 -13.41 15.14 -1.02
CA VAL A 16 -12.07 14.64 -0.67
C VAL A 16 -11.05 15.78 -0.68
N THR A 17 -11.07 16.63 -1.72
CA THR A 17 -10.17 17.78 -1.79
C THR A 17 -10.38 18.81 -0.68
N LYS A 18 -11.59 18.86 -0.11
CA LYS A 18 -11.94 19.71 1.05
C LYS A 18 -11.63 19.05 2.40
N GLY A 19 -11.14 17.81 2.43
CA GLY A 19 -10.90 17.04 3.64
C GLY A 19 -12.17 16.54 4.34
N GLN A 20 -13.33 16.62 3.67
CA GLN A 20 -14.62 16.15 4.19
C GLN A 20 -14.80 14.66 3.88
N TYR A 21 -13.96 13.82 4.50
CA TYR A 21 -13.87 12.39 4.17
C TYR A 21 -15.14 11.61 4.52
N LYS A 22 -15.86 11.99 5.57
CA LYS A 22 -17.12 11.36 5.97
C LYS A 22 -18.17 11.47 4.86
N ASP A 23 -18.44 12.69 4.41
CA ASP A 23 -19.43 12.98 3.37
C ASP A 23 -18.98 12.40 2.02
N ALA A 24 -17.69 12.50 1.70
CA ALA A 24 -17.11 11.88 0.51
C ALA A 24 -17.31 10.35 0.50
N SER A 25 -17.08 9.68 1.64
CA SER A 25 -17.23 8.23 1.75
C SER A 25 -18.67 7.78 1.51
N ALA A 26 -19.65 8.54 1.99
CA ALA A 26 -21.07 8.26 1.77
C ALA A 26 -21.47 8.43 0.29
N LEU A 27 -20.95 9.46 -0.39
CA LEU A 27 -21.20 9.66 -1.82
C LEU A 27 -20.57 8.55 -2.69
N TYR A 28 -19.34 8.14 -2.38
CA TYR A 28 -18.71 7.01 -3.09
C TYR A 28 -19.46 5.70 -2.89
N LEU A 29 -20.00 5.45 -1.69
CA LEU A 29 -20.82 4.27 -1.44
C LEU A 29 -22.11 4.32 -2.26
N LYS A 30 -22.78 5.47 -2.29
CA LYS A 30 -23.99 5.67 -3.12
C LYS A 30 -23.70 5.46 -4.61
N ALA A 31 -22.58 5.98 -5.13
CA ALA A 31 -22.18 5.76 -6.52
C ALA A 31 -21.96 4.27 -6.81
N ALA A 32 -21.30 3.54 -5.90
CA ALA A 32 -21.10 2.10 -6.03
C ALA A 32 -22.41 1.30 -6.11
N GLU A 33 -23.41 1.68 -5.30
CA GLU A 33 -24.75 1.08 -5.34
C GLU A 33 -25.47 1.38 -6.66
N SER A 34 -25.42 2.63 -7.14
CA SER A 34 -26.03 3.00 -8.42
C SER A 34 -25.38 2.31 -9.62
N PHE A 35 -24.05 2.09 -9.60
CA PHE A 35 -23.38 1.29 -10.62
C PHE A 35 -23.85 -0.16 -10.59
N LYS A 36 -24.01 -0.78 -9.41
CA LYS A 36 -24.55 -2.14 -9.28
C LYS A 36 -25.98 -2.26 -9.80
N GLU A 37 -26.81 -1.25 -9.57
CA GLU A 37 -28.18 -1.22 -10.10
C GLU A 37 -28.17 -1.23 -11.64
N HIS A 38 -27.26 -0.47 -12.27
CA HIS A 38 -27.13 -0.41 -13.73
C HIS A 38 -26.58 -1.70 -14.36
N ILE A 39 -25.81 -2.50 -13.61
CA ILE A 39 -25.38 -3.84 -14.06
C ILE A 39 -26.60 -4.74 -14.34
N GLY A 40 -27.67 -4.60 -13.55
CA GLY A 40 -28.92 -5.35 -13.74
C GLY A 40 -29.74 -4.90 -14.95
N GLN A 41 -29.56 -3.66 -15.41
CA GLN A 41 -30.33 -3.05 -16.50
C GLN A 41 -29.67 -3.20 -17.88
N THR A 42 -28.37 -3.45 -17.93
CA THR A 42 -27.63 -3.65 -19.17
C THR A 42 -27.57 -5.13 -19.53
N GLU A 43 -27.64 -5.48 -20.81
CA GLU A 43 -27.44 -6.86 -21.28
C GLU A 43 -26.02 -7.14 -21.78
N ASN A 44 -25.30 -6.09 -22.17
CA ASN A 44 -23.93 -6.20 -22.70
C ASN A 44 -22.93 -6.62 -21.61
N ARG A 45 -22.26 -7.76 -21.83
CA ARG A 45 -21.29 -8.34 -20.88
C ARG A 45 -20.10 -7.42 -20.58
N GLU A 46 -19.53 -6.79 -21.60
CA GLU A 46 -18.38 -5.89 -21.42
C GLU A 46 -18.75 -4.67 -20.58
N VAL A 47 -19.95 -4.14 -20.79
CA VAL A 47 -20.47 -3.02 -19.99
C VAL A 47 -20.73 -3.46 -18.56
N LYS A 48 -21.24 -4.68 -18.32
CA LYS A 48 -21.39 -5.23 -16.96
C LYS A 48 -20.04 -5.36 -16.23
N GLU A 49 -19.03 -5.88 -16.91
CA GLU A 49 -17.68 -6.02 -16.36
C GLU A 49 -17.09 -4.64 -16.00
N ALA A 50 -17.20 -3.66 -16.90
CA ALA A 50 -16.73 -2.29 -16.66
C ALA A 50 -17.46 -1.61 -15.49
N LEU A 51 -18.80 -1.69 -15.45
CA LEU A 51 -19.59 -1.15 -14.34
C LEU A 51 -19.30 -1.86 -13.01
N GLY A 52 -19.00 -3.17 -13.06
CA GLY A 52 -18.57 -3.95 -11.91
C GLY A 52 -17.27 -3.44 -11.32
N LEU A 53 -16.26 -3.18 -12.17
CA LEU A 53 -14.99 -2.60 -11.75
C LEU A 53 -15.16 -1.20 -11.15
N LEU A 54 -15.99 -0.35 -11.77
CA LEU A 54 -16.28 1.00 -11.25
C LEU A 54 -16.99 0.94 -9.89
N ALA A 55 -17.96 0.04 -9.73
CA ALA A 55 -18.64 -0.16 -8.46
C ALA A 55 -17.68 -0.62 -7.36
N GLU A 56 -16.78 -1.58 -7.66
CA GLU A 56 -15.79 -2.07 -6.71
C GLU A 56 -14.79 -0.97 -6.32
N GLN A 57 -14.31 -0.20 -7.30
CA GLN A 57 -13.40 0.91 -7.07
C GLN A 57 -14.03 1.96 -6.14
N CYS A 58 -15.28 2.35 -6.40
CA CYS A 58 -16.00 3.30 -5.54
C CYS A 58 -16.21 2.76 -4.12
N ALA A 59 -16.56 1.48 -3.98
CA ALA A 59 -16.73 0.85 -2.66
C ALA A 59 -15.40 0.76 -1.89
N ARG A 60 -14.29 0.45 -2.57
CA ARG A 60 -12.95 0.44 -1.98
C ARG A 60 -12.55 1.83 -1.52
N ARG A 61 -12.78 2.85 -2.35
CA ARG A 61 -12.48 4.24 -2.03
C ARG A 61 -13.28 4.74 -0.83
N SER A 62 -14.56 4.38 -0.72
CA SER A 62 -15.39 4.68 0.45
C SER A 62 -14.78 4.12 1.74
N ARG A 63 -14.33 2.86 1.75
CA ARG A 63 -13.68 2.23 2.92
C ARG A 63 -12.36 2.88 3.30
N GLU A 64 -11.54 3.28 2.32
CA GLU A 64 -10.32 4.07 2.59
C GLU A 64 -10.65 5.41 3.24
N LEU A 65 -11.66 6.12 2.76
CA LEU A 65 -12.03 7.42 3.32
C LEU A 65 -12.60 7.30 4.74
N GLN A 66 -13.31 6.20 5.03
CA GLN A 66 -13.77 5.88 6.40
C GLN A 66 -12.61 5.59 7.36
N SER A 67 -11.54 4.96 6.89
CA SER A 67 -10.37 4.74 7.76
C SER A 67 -9.61 6.05 8.03
N MET A 68 -9.60 6.98 7.07
CA MET A 68 -9.02 8.31 7.24
C MET A 68 -9.79 9.21 8.22
N GLU A 69 -11.11 9.00 8.39
CA GLU A 69 -11.91 9.68 9.43
C GLU A 69 -11.45 9.30 10.85
N ASN A 70 -11.01 8.04 11.02
CA ASN A 70 -10.63 7.47 12.31
C ASN A 70 -9.16 7.69 12.69
N VAL A 71 -8.41 8.48 11.91
CA VAL A 71 -7.08 8.94 12.32
C VAL A 71 -7.29 10.28 13.04
N PRO A 72 -7.45 10.29 14.39
CA PRO A 72 -7.39 11.55 15.11
C PRO A 72 -6.06 12.19 14.77
N LEU A 73 -6.13 13.44 14.29
CA LEU A 73 -4.98 14.33 14.15
C LEU A 73 -4.39 14.54 15.55
N SER A 74 -3.60 13.57 16.02
CA SER A 74 -2.72 13.69 17.16
C SER A 74 -1.61 14.64 16.76
N ARG A 75 -1.92 15.93 16.87
CA ARG A 75 -0.94 17.00 16.86
C ARG A 75 0.07 16.69 17.98
N PRO A 76 1.37 16.53 17.68
CA PRO A 76 2.34 16.24 18.73
C PRO A 76 2.48 17.48 19.62
N THR A 77 1.89 17.43 20.80
CA THR A 77 2.19 18.34 21.92
C THR A 77 3.36 17.75 22.70
N PRO A 78 4.46 18.49 22.90
CA PRO A 78 5.53 18.05 23.78
C PRO A 78 5.13 18.35 25.23
N SER A 79 4.94 17.35 26.09
CA SER A 79 5.28 17.45 27.53
C SER A 79 4.98 16.17 28.33
N ALA A 80 5.96 15.82 29.17
CA ALA A 80 5.87 15.19 30.50
C ALA A 80 5.35 13.74 30.65
N SER A 81 6.31 12.83 30.72
CA SER A 81 6.58 11.92 31.84
C SER A 81 5.43 11.55 32.79
N ALA A 82 5.03 10.27 32.78
CA ALA A 82 4.58 9.58 33.99
C ALA A 82 4.91 8.08 33.90
N SER A 83 5.73 7.63 34.84
CA SER A 83 6.16 6.25 35.10
C SER A 83 5.08 5.42 35.78
N THR A 84 5.01 4.12 35.47
CA THR A 84 4.35 3.14 36.35
C THR A 84 5.10 1.81 36.29
N SER A 85 5.44 1.33 37.47
CA SER A 85 6.22 0.16 37.82
C SER A 85 5.33 -1.05 38.09
N THR A 86 5.76 -2.25 37.65
CA THR A 86 5.29 -3.51 38.25
C THR A 86 6.37 -4.59 38.16
N SER A 87 6.69 -5.14 39.33
CA SER A 87 7.68 -6.15 39.67
C SER A 87 7.17 -7.59 39.52
N THR A 88 8.01 -8.54 39.10
CA THR A 88 7.87 -9.97 39.46
C THR A 88 9.17 -10.77 39.28
N SER A 89 9.29 -11.85 40.05
CA SER A 89 10.48 -12.49 40.61
C SER A 89 11.02 -13.73 39.88
N THR A 90 12.36 -13.88 39.93
CA THR A 90 13.24 -15.08 39.98
C THR A 90 12.73 -16.49 39.63
N SER A 91 13.49 -17.23 38.81
CA SER A 91 13.95 -18.60 39.11
C SER A 91 15.12 -19.05 38.21
N VAL A 92 15.98 -19.92 38.75
CA VAL A 92 17.31 -20.37 38.33
C VAL A 92 17.28 -21.82 37.82
N ARG A 93 18.09 -22.16 36.79
CA ARG A 93 18.75 -23.47 36.44
C ARG A 93 18.76 -23.69 34.91
N GLU A 94 19.71 -24.36 34.24
CA GLU A 94 20.97 -25.05 34.54
C GLU A 94 21.73 -25.19 33.21
N ARG A 95 23.06 -25.38 33.28
CA ARG A 95 24.01 -25.60 32.18
C ARG A 95 23.68 -26.78 31.28
N GLU A 96 23.98 -26.66 29.97
CA GLU A 96 24.73 -27.68 29.22
C GLU A 96 25.68 -27.02 28.19
N ARG A 97 26.87 -27.62 28.02
CA ARG A 97 28.00 -27.18 27.19
C ARG A 97 27.99 -27.92 25.85
N GLU A 98 28.67 -27.33 24.86
CA GLU A 98 29.28 -27.88 23.60
C GLU A 98 28.62 -27.42 22.28
N PRO A 99 29.35 -27.42 21.15
CA PRO A 99 30.67 -26.85 20.90
C PRO A 99 30.60 -25.73 19.84
N LYS A 100 31.64 -24.90 19.80
CA LYS A 100 31.77 -23.76 18.89
C LYS A 100 32.17 -24.26 17.49
N ASP A 101 31.70 -23.56 16.47
CA ASP A 101 32.08 -23.64 15.04
C ASP A 101 31.10 -24.36 14.11
N SER A 102 29.80 -24.05 14.23
CA SER A 102 28.83 -24.29 13.15
C SER A 102 28.10 -23.00 12.75
N ILE A 103 28.43 -22.49 11.55
CA ILE A 103 27.80 -21.32 10.92
C ILE A 103 26.28 -21.52 10.76
N VAL A 104 25.82 -22.77 10.72
CA VAL A 104 24.40 -23.13 10.65
C VAL A 104 23.64 -22.75 11.94
N GLY A 105 24.31 -22.75 13.11
CA GLY A 105 23.69 -22.32 14.38
C GLY A 105 23.48 -20.80 14.49
N SER A 106 24.28 -20.01 13.77
CA SER A 106 24.17 -18.54 13.80
C SER A 106 23.00 -18.02 12.94
N LEU A 107 22.62 -18.74 11.87
CA LEU A 107 21.45 -18.39 11.07
C LEU A 107 20.12 -18.73 11.76
N ALA A 108 20.08 -19.77 12.59
CA ALA A 108 18.90 -20.12 13.39
C ALA A 108 18.64 -19.11 14.53
N THR A 109 19.71 -18.54 15.10
CA THR A 109 19.61 -17.57 16.20
C THR A 109 19.13 -16.19 15.73
N ALA A 110 19.50 -15.77 14.51
CA ALA A 110 19.05 -14.50 13.92
C ALA A 110 17.56 -14.50 13.48
N ARG A 111 16.92 -15.68 13.42
CA ARG A 111 15.49 -15.83 13.09
C ARG A 111 14.57 -15.99 14.31
N GLY A 112 15.11 -15.89 15.53
CA GLY A 112 14.26 -15.77 16.72
C GLY A 112 13.35 -16.97 16.96
N MET A 113 13.90 -18.18 17.10
CA MET A 113 13.21 -19.22 17.87
C MET A 113 13.47 -18.96 19.36
N MET A 114 12.82 -17.95 19.92
CA MET A 114 12.47 -17.98 21.33
C MET A 114 11.25 -18.89 21.43
N SER A 115 11.43 -20.04 22.06
CA SER A 115 10.35 -20.89 22.53
C SER A 115 9.55 -20.11 23.57
N ILE A 116 8.63 -19.28 23.09
CA ILE A 116 7.51 -18.77 23.88
C ILE A 116 6.45 -19.86 23.79
N GLN A 117 5.94 -20.23 24.96
CA GLN A 117 4.97 -21.29 25.14
C GLN A 117 3.83 -21.20 24.12
N LEU A 118 3.67 -22.32 23.44
CA LEU A 118 2.56 -22.71 22.58
C LEU A 118 1.23 -22.42 23.28
N GLY A 119 0.57 -21.35 22.87
CA GLY A 119 -0.73 -20.93 23.34
C GLY A 119 -1.46 -20.11 22.28
N LYS A 120 -1.94 -20.80 21.23
CA LYS A 120 -2.86 -20.29 20.20
C LYS A 120 -2.30 -19.15 19.31
N GLU A 121 -1.30 -19.44 18.48
CA GLU A 121 -0.80 -18.45 17.51
C GLU A 121 -1.65 -18.32 16.23
N ASP A 122 -2.61 -19.21 15.98
CA ASP A 122 -3.39 -19.22 14.72
C ASP A 122 -4.50 -18.16 14.64
N GLU A 123 -4.76 -17.40 15.71
CA GLU A 123 -5.87 -16.44 15.78
C GLU A 123 -5.40 -14.98 15.96
N MET A 124 -4.09 -14.72 15.88
CA MET A 124 -3.55 -13.38 16.10
C MET A 124 -3.41 -12.62 14.79
N ASP A 125 -4.20 -11.55 14.64
CA ASP A 125 -4.18 -10.61 13.51
C ASP A 125 -2.72 -10.19 13.17
N PRO A 126 -2.29 -10.22 11.89
CA PRO A 126 -0.97 -9.77 11.47
C PRO A 126 -0.59 -8.37 11.99
N VAL A 127 -1.57 -7.47 12.21
CA VAL A 127 -1.31 -6.15 12.80
C VAL A 127 -0.85 -6.27 14.25
N SER A 128 -1.48 -7.14 15.04
CA SER A 128 -1.11 -7.40 16.43
C SER A 128 0.28 -8.05 16.53
N ARG A 129 0.63 -8.94 15.59
CA ARG A 129 1.98 -9.51 15.49
C ARG A 129 3.02 -8.43 15.23
N PHE A 130 2.76 -7.56 14.27
CA PHE A 130 3.66 -6.43 13.97
C PHE A 130 3.80 -5.49 15.17
N GLN A 131 2.70 -5.16 15.85
CA GLN A 131 2.72 -4.28 17.01
C GLN A 131 3.52 -4.88 18.18
N ILE A 132 3.38 -6.17 18.46
CA ILE A 132 4.19 -6.86 19.49
C ILE A 132 5.68 -6.84 19.12
N GLN A 133 5.99 -7.06 17.84
CA GLN A 133 7.36 -7.07 17.35
C GLN A 133 8.00 -5.67 17.42
N VAL A 134 7.24 -4.62 17.12
CA VAL A 134 7.68 -3.23 17.27
C VAL A 134 7.85 -2.84 18.74
N MET A 135 6.91 -3.22 19.60
CA MET A 135 6.99 -2.95 21.04
C MET A 135 8.14 -3.69 21.74
N SER A 136 8.52 -4.88 21.26
CA SER A 136 9.67 -5.61 21.81
C SER A 136 11.00 -4.94 21.44
N LEU A 137 11.12 -4.38 20.24
CA LEU A 137 12.27 -3.59 19.79
C LEU A 137 12.40 -2.25 20.51
N LEU A 138 11.27 -1.69 20.95
CA LEU A 138 11.20 -0.43 21.69
C LEU A 138 11.40 -0.58 23.20
N LYS A 139 11.54 -1.80 23.72
CA LYS A 139 11.77 -2.01 25.15
C LYS A 139 13.28 -1.90 25.43
N PRO A 140 13.77 -0.76 25.99
CA PRO A 140 15.19 -0.63 26.29
C PRO A 140 15.59 -1.68 27.33
N PRO A 141 16.78 -2.29 27.22
CA PRO A 141 17.29 -3.18 28.25
C PRO A 141 17.45 -2.37 29.53
N MET A 142 16.72 -2.75 30.59
CA MET A 142 16.98 -2.24 31.93
C MET A 142 18.32 -2.78 32.39
N VAL A 143 19.39 -2.06 32.06
CA VAL A 143 20.70 -2.27 32.67
C VAL A 143 20.65 -1.58 34.02
N ALA A 144 20.59 -2.37 35.09
CA ALA A 144 20.83 -1.89 36.43
C ALA A 144 22.25 -1.27 36.46
N LEU A 145 22.34 0.01 36.78
CA LEU A 145 23.60 0.70 37.01
C LEU A 145 24.20 0.17 38.31
N ASP A 146 25.22 -0.69 38.20
CA ASP A 146 26.26 -0.83 39.21
C ASP A 146 27.63 -0.59 38.56
N ASP A 147 28.32 0.38 39.15
CA ASP A 147 29.75 0.70 39.12
C ASP A 147 30.56 0.66 37.80
N ALA A 148 30.89 1.89 37.37
CA ALA A 148 32.20 2.35 36.91
C ALA A 148 33.11 1.34 36.17
N LYS A 149 32.86 1.17 34.87
CA LYS A 149 33.91 0.88 33.87
C LYS A 149 33.64 1.67 32.59
N PRO A 150 34.67 2.17 31.88
CA PRO A 150 34.47 2.86 30.62
C PRO A 150 33.89 1.86 29.61
N LEU A 151 32.61 2.02 29.32
CA LEU A 151 31.87 1.19 28.39
C LEU A 151 32.32 1.53 26.97
N ASP A 152 33.05 0.57 26.39
CA ASP A 152 33.22 0.39 24.96
C ASP A 152 31.84 0.49 24.28
N VAL A 153 31.68 1.55 23.47
CA VAL A 153 30.42 1.89 22.81
C VAL A 153 30.18 0.82 21.76
N LYS A 154 29.38 -0.20 22.10
CA LYS A 154 28.85 -1.14 21.11
C LYS A 154 27.98 -0.34 20.15
N HIS A 155 28.55 0.04 19.01
CA HIS A 155 27.83 0.52 17.84
C HIS A 155 26.88 -0.58 17.37
N THR A 156 25.67 -0.59 17.92
CA THR A 156 24.51 -1.20 17.28
C THR A 156 24.15 -0.35 16.07
N GLY A 157 24.94 -0.49 15.02
CA GLY A 157 24.78 0.21 13.75
C GLY A 157 25.32 -0.70 12.67
N LYS A 158 24.52 -0.91 11.61
CA LYS A 158 24.98 -1.52 10.37
C LYS A 158 26.38 -1.01 10.05
N THR A 159 27.27 -1.91 9.62
CA THR A 159 28.63 -1.48 9.28
C THR A 159 28.56 -0.46 8.15
N ILE A 160 29.55 0.43 8.09
CA ILE A 160 29.63 1.44 7.02
C ILE A 160 29.56 0.76 5.65
N GLU A 161 30.24 -0.39 5.50
CA GLU A 161 30.20 -1.24 4.30
C GLU A 161 28.79 -1.74 3.96
N GLU A 162 28.00 -2.14 4.96
CA GLU A 162 26.62 -2.60 4.75
C GLU A 162 25.71 -1.45 4.28
N LEU A 163 25.90 -0.24 4.84
CA LEU A 163 25.17 0.95 4.41
C LEU A 163 25.57 1.39 2.99
N GLU A 164 26.84 1.28 2.62
CA GLU A 164 27.32 1.58 1.27
C GLU A 164 26.73 0.60 0.24
N LEU A 165 26.69 -0.69 0.57
CA LEU A 165 26.08 -1.72 -0.27
C LEU A 165 24.57 -1.51 -0.44
N GLU A 166 23.85 -1.20 0.64
CA GLU A 166 22.42 -0.89 0.60
C GLU A 166 22.17 0.36 -0.27
N ASN A 167 22.98 1.41 -0.10
CA ASN A 167 22.88 2.63 -0.91
C ASN A 167 23.13 2.37 -2.40
N ALA A 168 24.11 1.54 -2.74
CA ALA A 168 24.40 1.14 -4.12
C ALA A 168 23.21 0.35 -4.72
N THR A 169 22.64 -0.56 -3.95
CA THR A 169 21.50 -1.38 -4.38
C THR A 169 20.25 -0.52 -4.61
N LEU A 170 19.97 0.44 -3.71
CA LEU A 170 18.87 1.38 -3.85
C LEU A 170 19.04 2.29 -5.08
N LYS A 171 20.25 2.78 -5.35
CA LYS A 171 20.56 3.55 -6.56
C LYS A 171 20.33 2.74 -7.83
N GLN A 172 20.76 1.48 -7.85
CA GLN A 172 20.52 0.59 -8.98
C GLN A 172 19.02 0.36 -9.19
N LEU A 173 18.27 0.11 -8.12
CA LEU A 173 16.81 -0.09 -8.20
C LEU A 173 16.09 1.16 -8.72
N LEU A 174 16.49 2.35 -8.25
CA LEU A 174 15.96 3.62 -8.74
C LEU A 174 16.30 3.85 -10.23
N SER A 175 17.52 3.52 -10.66
CA SER A 175 17.91 3.60 -12.08
C SER A 175 17.04 2.71 -12.95
N VAL A 176 16.89 1.43 -12.58
CA VAL A 176 16.07 0.47 -13.32
C VAL A 176 14.60 0.89 -13.36
N SER A 177 14.06 1.39 -12.23
CA SER A 177 12.70 1.91 -12.16
C SER A 177 12.50 3.12 -13.09
N SER A 178 13.49 4.02 -13.14
CA SER A 178 13.46 5.19 -14.02
C SER A 178 13.50 4.81 -15.50
N GLU A 179 14.36 3.87 -15.88
CA GLU A 179 14.43 3.34 -17.26
C GLU A 179 13.12 2.67 -17.68
N ASN A 180 12.53 1.86 -16.79
CA ASN A 180 11.24 1.23 -17.04
C ASN A 180 10.14 2.26 -17.24
N LEU A 181 10.10 3.32 -16.43
CA LEU A 181 9.13 4.41 -16.59
C LEU A 181 9.26 5.08 -17.96
N GLN A 182 10.48 5.37 -18.40
CA GLN A 182 10.73 5.95 -19.73
C GLN A 182 10.28 5.03 -20.86
N LEU A 183 10.48 3.71 -20.72
CA LEU A 183 9.98 2.73 -21.68
C LEU A 183 8.44 2.77 -21.76
N TYR A 184 7.74 2.79 -20.62
CA TYR A 184 6.28 2.91 -20.59
C TYR A 184 5.79 4.21 -21.23
N GLU A 185 6.42 5.34 -20.94
CA GLU A 185 6.07 6.63 -21.56
C GLU A 185 6.24 6.58 -23.09
N SER A 186 7.35 6.02 -23.57
CA SER A 186 7.63 5.89 -25.01
C SER A 186 6.61 4.96 -25.70
N PHE A 187 6.22 3.87 -25.02
CA PHE A 187 5.21 2.93 -25.49
C PHE A 187 3.84 3.62 -25.61
N HIS A 188 3.39 4.31 -24.55
CA HIS A 188 2.13 5.04 -24.57
C HIS A 188 2.10 6.13 -25.64
N LYS A 189 3.22 6.84 -25.84
CA LYS A 189 3.36 7.83 -26.92
C LYS A 189 3.16 7.18 -28.29
N ARG A 190 3.74 6.00 -28.52
CA ARG A 190 3.58 5.23 -29.78
C ARG A 190 2.14 4.78 -29.98
N VAL A 191 1.51 4.19 -28.97
CA VAL A 191 0.10 3.78 -29.01
C VAL A 191 -0.80 4.97 -29.35
N ARG A 192 -0.57 6.13 -28.72
CA ARG A 192 -1.33 7.36 -28.99
C ARG A 192 -1.17 7.82 -30.44
N ILE A 193 0.03 7.77 -31.00
CA ILE A 193 0.28 8.12 -32.41
C ILE A 193 -0.47 7.15 -33.33
N ASN A 194 -0.38 5.85 -33.07
CA ASN A 194 -1.05 4.82 -33.87
C ASN A 194 -2.58 4.99 -33.86
N LEU A 195 -3.17 5.24 -32.69
CA LEU A 195 -4.61 5.49 -32.57
C LEU A 195 -5.05 6.75 -33.33
N LYS A 196 -4.26 7.83 -33.28
CA LYS A 196 -4.53 9.03 -34.07
C LYS A 196 -4.47 8.74 -35.57
N SER A 197 -3.48 7.96 -36.02
CA SER A 197 -3.37 7.54 -37.41
C SER A 197 -4.58 6.72 -37.85
N TYR A 198 -5.00 5.77 -37.03
CA TYR A 198 -6.15 4.91 -37.32
C TYR A 198 -7.47 5.70 -37.38
N LEU A 199 -7.69 6.61 -36.42
CA LEU A 199 -8.84 7.52 -36.47
C LEU A 199 -8.83 8.42 -37.70
N SER A 200 -7.66 8.88 -38.13
CA SER A 200 -7.52 9.69 -39.34
C SER A 200 -7.82 8.88 -40.60
N GLN A 201 -7.42 7.60 -40.63
CA GLN A 201 -7.78 6.68 -41.71
C GLN A 201 -9.29 6.45 -41.77
N LEU A 202 -9.91 6.06 -40.65
CA LEU A 202 -11.36 5.85 -40.54
C LEU A 202 -12.17 7.06 -41.01
N LYS A 203 -11.73 8.27 -40.66
CA LYS A 203 -12.38 9.51 -41.11
C LYS A 203 -12.31 9.69 -42.63
N ARG A 204 -11.18 9.32 -43.25
CA ARG A 204 -11.04 9.36 -44.71
C ARG A 204 -11.94 8.33 -45.37
N ASP A 205 -11.91 7.09 -44.90
CA ASP A 205 -12.72 6.00 -45.44
C ASP A 205 -14.23 6.30 -45.33
N LEU A 206 -14.67 6.88 -44.19
CA LEU A 206 -16.05 7.31 -44.00
C LEU A 206 -16.44 8.39 -45.02
N HIS A 207 -15.57 9.38 -45.21
CA HIS A 207 -15.84 10.47 -46.15
C HIS A 207 -15.89 9.98 -47.61
N GLU A 208 -15.00 9.06 -47.99
CA GLU A 208 -15.01 8.42 -49.30
C GLU A 208 -16.31 7.63 -49.52
N GLN A 209 -16.76 6.87 -48.52
CA GLN A 209 -18.03 6.15 -48.56
C GLN A 209 -19.24 7.09 -48.70
N GLU A 210 -19.24 8.23 -48.00
CA GLU A 210 -20.28 9.26 -48.12
C GLU A 210 -20.31 9.87 -49.52
N GLN A 211 -19.13 10.14 -50.12
CA GLN A 211 -19.03 10.64 -51.49
C GLN A 211 -19.52 9.62 -52.52
N GLU A 212 -19.09 8.36 -52.41
CA GLU A 212 -19.54 7.28 -53.31
C GLU A 212 -21.06 7.09 -53.25
N LYS A 213 -21.63 7.15 -52.04
CA LYS A 213 -23.08 7.06 -51.83
C LYS A 213 -23.80 8.24 -52.51
N ALA A 214 -23.31 9.46 -52.34
CA ALA A 214 -23.90 10.64 -52.98
C ALA A 214 -23.86 10.57 -54.51
N ILE A 215 -22.76 10.07 -55.09
CA ILE A 215 -22.65 9.85 -56.54
C ILE A 215 -23.67 8.80 -57.01
N ARG A 216 -23.81 7.69 -56.27
CA ARG A 216 -24.77 6.62 -56.59
C ARG A 216 -26.23 7.09 -56.52
N GLU A 217 -26.56 8.02 -55.63
CA GLU A 217 -27.92 8.57 -55.49
C GLU A 217 -28.26 9.61 -56.59
N MET A 218 -27.26 10.16 -57.29
CA MET A 218 -27.44 11.16 -58.35
C MET A 218 -27.41 10.59 -59.78
N GLY A 219 -26.93 9.37 -59.97
CA GLY A 219 -26.85 8.69 -61.28
C GLY A 219 -28.00 7.71 -61.50
#